data_AF-A0A7Y4U6U2-F1
#
_entry.id   AF-A0A7Y4U6U2-F1
#
_cell.length_a   1.000
_cell.length_b   1.000
_cell.length_c   1.000
_cell.angle_alpha   90.00
_cell.angle_beta   90.00
_cell.angle_gamma   90.00
#
_symmetry.space_group_name_H-M   'P 1'
#
loop_
_entity.id
_entity.type
_entity.pdbx_description
1 polymer ?
#
loop_
_entity_poly.entity_id
_entity_poly.type
_entity_poly.pdbx_seq_one_letter_code
_entity_poly.pdbx_strand_id
1 'polypeptide(L)'
;MATRRAQHGLTIGVLSLFLSLLVFLPAVSRAQHVSTYVDSAVVAIGGREALLGLKSQRIVSHGESFEPDQAVEPGGTPRKVGTFTCTLLRDLITGKVRYEWQRDIPPPFSTTWKYTEIINGDEGAIIGADGGRSPAQRPSSAARIAARRKELSRSAASVLVHALSRSDSFLRLMDQMIRGRKHIVIAYQNQGQQVIMAMDWESRLLSKVEFLEDDPIHGDTQNELFFDDWRQVGALKLPFELLYRVNGQEVMVEHIDSIENDVEFKPDDFAIPEELAQVDPNDGRRGELSSQWLLRRVALGSPLDDEQTRVELTSVGKGVWHITGGSHHSMVIEMTDHLVVVEAPLYEERSRAVLAELARKFPGKLVRTVINTHFHNDHSGGLRAYVAVGAVVVTGKANESFLQTMFTAPHSRVPDSLQREKKAVVIETVETEKKAITDGERTIDVYPVTSTHSVGMLVVHLPQDKLLFVADLFSPGAPRQIAPFSRELLDAIQQHNLQVEGIVGGHGNKVGTLADVRQAAAGQ
;
A
#
# COMPACT_ATOMS: atom_id res chain seq x y z
N MET A 1 -38.60 29.09 23.31
CA MET A 1 -37.42 29.20 24.19
C MET A 1 -36.47 28.05 23.85
N ALA A 2 -35.18 28.35 23.69
CA ALA A 2 -34.04 27.45 23.54
C ALA A 2 -33.93 26.58 22.26
N THR A 3 -33.46 27.22 21.20
CA THR A 3 -32.67 26.62 20.11
C THR A 3 -31.31 26.12 20.64
N ARG A 4 -30.98 24.84 20.51
CA ARG A 4 -29.60 24.32 20.62
C ARG A 4 -29.05 24.02 19.23
N ARG A 5 -28.12 24.88 18.78
CA ARG A 5 -27.23 24.64 17.63
C ARG A 5 -26.20 23.58 18.03
N ALA A 6 -26.13 22.48 17.28
CA ALA A 6 -25.01 21.56 17.32
C ALA A 6 -23.87 22.14 16.47
N GLN A 7 -22.74 22.46 17.11
CA GLN A 7 -21.49 22.81 16.43
C GLN A 7 -20.95 21.54 15.75
N HIS A 8 -20.98 21.51 14.42
CA HIS A 8 -20.19 20.57 13.63
C HIS A 8 -18.80 21.17 13.47
N GLY A 9 -17.80 20.54 14.09
CA GLY A 9 -16.40 20.85 13.85
C GLY A 9 -15.99 20.34 12.48
N LEU A 10 -15.80 21.28 11.55
CA LEU A 10 -15.23 21.02 10.23
C LEU A 10 -13.71 20.90 10.41
N THR A 11 -13.16 19.70 10.38
CA THR A 11 -11.71 19.47 10.28
C THR A 11 -11.29 19.84 8.86
N ILE A 12 -10.87 21.10 8.67
CA ILE A 12 -10.27 21.56 7.41
C ILE A 12 -8.88 20.91 7.31
N GLY A 13 -8.76 19.91 6.45
CA GLY A 13 -7.46 19.45 5.96
C GLY A 13 -6.78 20.61 5.25
N VAL A 14 -5.63 21.06 5.78
CA VAL A 14 -4.80 22.08 5.15
C VAL A 14 -4.10 21.43 3.96
N LEU A 15 -4.74 21.48 2.80
CA LEU A 15 -4.14 21.14 1.51
C LEU A 15 -3.11 22.24 1.19
N SER A 16 -1.83 21.96 1.43
CA SER A 16 -0.74 22.87 1.05
C SER A 16 -0.48 22.75 -0.45
N LEU A 17 -1.25 23.50 -1.25
CA LEU A 17 -1.00 23.70 -2.67
C LEU A 17 0.10 24.76 -2.83
N PHE A 18 1.34 24.36 -3.14
CA PHE A 18 2.39 25.33 -3.48
C PHE A 18 2.44 25.58 -5.00
N LEU A 19 1.92 26.74 -5.38
CA LEU A 19 2.06 27.33 -6.71
C LEU A 19 3.45 27.95 -6.87
N SER A 20 4.03 27.73 -8.05
CA SER A 20 5.30 28.25 -8.55
C SER A 20 5.31 29.78 -8.69
N LEU A 21 6.16 30.45 -7.92
CA LEU A 21 6.65 31.80 -8.24
C LEU A 21 8.17 31.85 -8.07
N LEU A 22 8.90 31.76 -9.19
CA LEU A 22 10.34 31.93 -9.28
C LEU A 22 10.66 33.44 -9.39
N VAL A 23 11.05 34.05 -8.27
CA VAL A 23 11.76 35.34 -8.29
C VAL A 23 13.26 35.04 -8.46
N PHE A 24 13.82 35.45 -9.60
CA PHE A 24 15.24 35.25 -9.93
C PHE A 24 16.13 36.21 -9.12
N LEU A 25 16.62 35.74 -7.98
CA LEU A 25 17.90 36.17 -7.40
C LEU A 25 18.99 35.17 -7.84
N PRO A 26 20.28 35.56 -7.89
CA PRO A 26 21.34 34.69 -8.42
C PRO A 26 21.40 33.37 -7.65
N ALA A 27 21.09 32.26 -8.33
CA ALA A 27 20.95 30.92 -7.76
C ALA A 27 22.20 30.45 -6.98
N VAL A 28 23.38 30.96 -7.35
CA VAL A 28 24.69 30.61 -6.78
C VAL A 28 24.80 31.03 -5.31
N SER A 29 24.36 32.24 -4.94
CA SER A 29 24.45 32.69 -3.54
C SER A 29 23.47 31.93 -2.63
N ARG A 30 22.28 31.60 -3.14
CA ARG A 30 21.29 30.80 -2.40
C ARG A 30 21.80 29.37 -2.16
N ALA A 31 22.40 28.72 -3.15
CA ALA A 31 22.96 27.37 -3.00
C ALA A 31 24.08 27.34 -1.94
N GLN A 32 24.99 28.31 -1.97
CA GLN A 32 26.09 28.41 -1.01
C GLN A 32 25.62 28.58 0.45
N HIS A 33 24.54 29.34 0.67
CA HIS A 33 23.92 29.47 1.99
C HIS A 33 23.20 28.19 2.46
N VAL A 34 22.67 27.39 1.53
CA VAL A 34 21.96 26.14 1.88
C VAL A 34 22.93 25.03 2.24
N SER A 35 24.08 24.94 1.55
CA SER A 35 25.15 23.99 1.91
C SER A 35 25.60 24.12 3.35
N THR A 36 25.67 25.34 3.89
CA THR A 36 26.04 25.58 5.30
C THR A 36 25.10 24.87 6.28
N TYR A 37 23.80 24.78 5.98
CA TYR A 37 22.86 24.06 6.85
C TYR A 37 23.07 22.55 6.78
N VAL A 38 23.28 22.00 5.58
CA VAL A 38 23.58 20.57 5.41
C VAL A 38 24.90 20.20 6.11
N ASP A 39 25.93 21.03 5.93
CA ASP A 39 27.21 20.88 6.62
C ASP A 39 27.03 20.93 8.15
N SER A 40 26.15 21.82 8.65
CA SER A 40 25.86 21.89 10.09
C SER A 40 25.17 20.63 10.63
N ALA A 41 24.30 20.00 9.85
CA ALA A 41 23.68 18.72 10.22
C ALA A 41 24.70 17.58 10.19
N VAL A 42 25.60 17.55 9.20
CA VAL A 42 26.71 16.60 9.13
C VAL A 42 27.62 16.76 10.36
N VAL A 43 27.94 17.99 10.77
CA VAL A 43 28.68 18.25 12.00
C VAL A 43 27.93 17.76 13.24
N ALA A 44 26.62 18.03 13.32
CA ALA A 44 25.80 17.66 14.49
C ALA A 44 25.72 16.15 14.72
N ILE A 45 25.79 15.34 13.65
CA ILE A 45 25.80 13.88 13.76
C ILE A 45 27.18 13.26 13.94
N GLY A 46 28.27 14.04 14.03
CA GLY A 46 29.63 13.52 14.26
C GLY A 46 30.68 13.91 13.21
N GLY A 47 30.28 14.67 12.18
CA GLY A 47 31.20 15.23 11.18
C GLY A 47 31.37 14.38 9.92
N ARG A 48 31.94 15.01 8.90
CA ARG A 48 32.04 14.46 7.54
C ARG A 48 32.89 13.20 7.47
N GLU A 49 34.01 13.16 8.19
CA GLU A 49 34.93 12.02 8.17
C GLU A 49 34.27 10.78 8.76
N ALA A 50 33.65 10.89 9.94
CA ALA A 50 32.93 9.79 10.57
C ALA A 50 31.75 9.31 9.71
N LEU A 51 30.99 10.23 9.10
CA LEU A 51 29.84 9.89 8.27
C LEU A 51 30.25 9.15 6.99
N LEU A 52 31.26 9.65 6.27
CA LEU A 52 31.75 9.03 5.04
C LEU A 52 32.60 7.77 5.31
N GLY A 53 33.11 7.63 6.53
CA GLY A 53 33.90 6.49 6.98
C GLY A 53 33.07 5.28 7.42
N LEU A 54 31.74 5.44 7.59
CA LEU A 54 30.84 4.36 7.99
C LEU A 54 30.66 3.34 6.86
N LYS A 55 31.06 2.09 7.09
CA LYS A 55 31.10 1.02 6.07
C LYS A 55 30.00 -0.01 6.22
N SER A 56 29.64 -0.35 7.45
CA SER A 56 28.65 -1.39 7.72
C SER A 56 27.93 -1.13 9.02
N GLN A 57 26.76 -1.74 9.18
CA GLN A 57 26.00 -1.67 10.44
C GLN A 57 25.26 -2.98 10.73
N ARG A 58 25.19 -3.31 12.02
CA ARG A 58 24.16 -4.21 12.57
C ARG A 58 23.19 -3.37 13.41
N ILE A 59 21.90 -3.48 13.12
CA ILE A 59 20.83 -2.78 13.82
C ILE A 59 19.84 -3.82 14.32
N VAL A 60 19.54 -3.81 15.62
CA VAL A 60 18.49 -4.62 16.21
C VAL A 60 17.36 -3.69 16.61
N SER A 61 16.13 -4.00 16.20
CA SER A 61 14.95 -3.19 16.48
C SER A 61 13.71 -4.03 16.73
N HIS A 62 12.70 -3.38 17.30
CA HIS A 62 11.36 -3.91 17.42
C HIS A 62 10.33 -2.81 17.17
N GLY A 63 9.09 -3.19 16.90
CA GLY A 63 8.09 -2.18 16.59
C GLY A 63 6.71 -2.73 16.25
N GLU A 64 5.89 -1.83 15.75
CA GLU A 64 4.50 -2.09 15.39
C GLU A 64 4.20 -1.54 14.00
N SER A 65 3.33 -2.20 13.26
CA SER A 65 2.89 -1.78 11.94
C SER A 65 1.36 -1.61 11.90
N PHE A 66 0.90 -0.68 11.08
CA PHE A 66 -0.50 -0.30 10.94
C PHE A 66 -0.90 -0.17 9.47
N GLU A 67 -2.17 -0.48 9.16
CA GLU A 67 -2.80 -0.24 7.87
C GLU A 67 -4.01 0.70 7.96
N PRO A 68 -3.88 1.96 7.54
CA PRO A 68 -5.00 2.88 7.43
C PRO A 68 -6.08 2.39 6.46
N ASP A 69 -5.66 1.86 5.30
CA ASP A 69 -6.58 1.44 4.24
C ASP A 69 -7.11 0.00 4.40
N GLN A 70 -6.93 -0.59 5.60
CA GLN A 70 -7.53 -1.86 6.04
C GLN A 70 -8.33 -1.67 7.34
N ALA A 71 -8.65 -0.44 7.71
CA ALA A 71 -9.52 -0.12 8.85
C ALA A 71 -10.95 -0.68 8.63
N VAL A 72 -11.75 -0.73 9.69
CA VAL A 72 -13.15 -1.16 9.59
C VAL A 72 -14.00 -0.13 8.85
N GLU A 73 -13.65 1.16 8.96
CA GLU A 73 -14.34 2.25 8.27
C GLU A 73 -13.37 3.22 7.61
N PRO A 74 -13.73 3.83 6.46
CA PRO A 74 -12.87 4.78 5.80
C PRO A 74 -12.53 5.98 6.70
N GLY A 75 -11.24 6.29 6.82
CA GLY A 75 -10.75 7.36 7.70
C GLY A 75 -10.83 7.03 9.20
N GLY A 76 -11.20 5.80 9.57
CA GLY A 76 -11.16 5.30 10.93
C GLY A 76 -9.74 5.08 11.44
N THR A 77 -9.61 4.57 12.67
CA THR A 77 -8.32 4.25 13.27
C THR A 77 -7.56 3.23 12.41
N PRO A 78 -6.30 3.48 12.03
CA PRO A 78 -5.48 2.52 11.31
C PRO A 78 -5.47 1.15 12.00
N ARG A 79 -5.67 0.09 11.22
CA ARG A 79 -5.69 -1.27 11.74
C ARG A 79 -4.27 -1.66 12.14
N LYS A 80 -4.05 -2.03 13.40
CA LYS A 80 -2.78 -2.65 13.79
C LYS A 80 -2.63 -4.00 13.08
N VAL A 81 -1.61 -4.12 12.21
CA VAL A 81 -1.37 -5.33 11.41
C VAL A 81 -0.42 -6.31 12.09
N GLY A 82 0.38 -5.84 13.04
CA GLY A 82 1.24 -6.70 13.84
C GLY A 82 2.34 -5.98 14.58
N THR A 83 3.09 -6.76 15.35
CA THR A 83 4.36 -6.35 15.95
C THR A 83 5.50 -7.07 15.24
N PHE A 84 6.72 -6.54 15.35
CA PHE A 84 7.89 -7.20 14.80
C PHE A 84 9.12 -7.05 15.69
N THR A 85 10.05 -7.99 15.52
CA THR A 85 11.47 -7.80 15.83
C THR A 85 12.28 -7.97 14.55
N CYS A 86 13.41 -7.28 14.48
CA CYS A 86 14.25 -7.25 13.31
C CYS A 86 15.73 -7.16 13.68
N THR A 87 16.56 -7.94 12.99
CA THR A 87 18.00 -7.68 12.90
C THR A 87 18.33 -7.32 11.45
N LEU A 88 18.83 -6.11 11.22
CA LEU A 88 19.36 -5.64 9.95
C LEU A 88 20.89 -5.65 9.99
N LEU A 89 21.50 -6.41 9.09
CA LEU A 89 22.91 -6.31 8.75
C LEU A 89 23.03 -5.66 7.36
N ARG A 90 23.81 -4.59 7.24
CA ARG A 90 23.98 -3.87 5.98
C ARG A 90 25.43 -3.49 5.70
N ASP A 91 25.83 -3.67 4.44
CA ASP A 91 27.06 -3.15 3.85
C ASP A 91 26.74 -1.87 3.08
N LEU A 92 27.23 -0.74 3.57
CA LEU A 92 27.01 0.58 2.99
C LEU A 92 27.93 0.86 1.79
N ILE A 93 28.97 0.03 1.58
CA ILE A 93 29.90 0.14 0.45
C ILE A 93 29.34 -0.63 -0.75
N THR A 94 28.87 -1.85 -0.54
CA THR A 94 28.37 -2.71 -1.63
C THR A 94 26.85 -2.72 -1.78
N GLY A 95 26.12 -2.18 -0.80
CA GLY A 95 24.64 -2.16 -0.80
C GLY A 95 24.00 -3.50 -0.44
N LYS A 96 24.79 -4.48 0.01
CA LYS A 96 24.27 -5.78 0.47
C LYS A 96 23.51 -5.63 1.77
N VAL A 97 22.39 -6.33 1.90
CA VAL A 97 21.59 -6.32 3.12
C VAL A 97 21.07 -7.70 3.47
N ARG A 98 20.94 -7.93 4.78
CA ARG A 98 20.29 -9.08 5.37
C ARG A 98 19.37 -8.57 6.46
N TYR A 99 18.10 -8.88 6.34
CA TYR A 99 17.13 -8.73 7.42
C TYR A 99 16.78 -10.10 7.98
N GLU A 100 16.69 -10.19 9.29
CA GLU A 100 16.07 -11.31 10.00
C GLU A 100 14.83 -10.79 10.71
N TRP A 101 13.66 -11.23 10.27
CA TRP A 101 12.37 -10.76 10.78
C TRP A 101 11.69 -11.83 11.62
N GLN A 102 11.09 -11.40 12.73
CA GLN A 102 9.93 -12.05 13.31
C GLN A 102 8.77 -11.08 13.26
N ARG A 103 7.61 -11.51 12.75
CA ARG A 103 6.38 -10.71 12.69
C ARG A 103 5.23 -11.47 13.32
N ASP A 104 4.57 -10.85 14.29
CA ASP A 104 3.45 -11.41 15.01
C ASP A 104 2.16 -10.71 14.56
N ILE A 105 1.32 -11.45 13.83
CA ILE A 105 0.05 -10.95 13.29
C ILE A 105 -1.04 -11.18 14.34
N PRO A 106 -1.89 -10.19 14.65
CA PRO A 106 -2.95 -10.32 15.64
C PRO A 106 -4.17 -11.04 15.08
N PRO A 107 -5.18 -11.36 15.91
CA PRO A 107 -6.48 -11.83 15.45
C PRO A 107 -7.09 -10.91 14.36
N PRO A 108 -7.89 -11.45 13.43
CA PRO A 108 -8.33 -12.85 13.35
C PRO A 108 -7.37 -13.77 12.57
N PHE A 109 -6.27 -13.24 12.04
CA PHE A 109 -5.30 -13.96 11.22
C PHE A 109 -4.10 -14.51 12.01
N SER A 110 -4.20 -14.56 13.35
CA SER A 110 -3.12 -14.87 14.29
C SER A 110 -2.10 -15.88 13.75
N THR A 111 -0.86 -15.44 13.63
CA THR A 111 0.29 -16.24 13.15
C THR A 111 1.59 -15.50 13.43
N THR A 112 2.70 -16.23 13.46
CA THR A 112 4.05 -15.66 13.57
C THR A 112 4.86 -16.04 12.32
N TRP A 113 5.34 -15.05 11.59
CA TRP A 113 6.21 -15.24 10.43
C TRP A 113 7.66 -15.01 10.86
N LYS A 114 8.53 -15.99 10.61
CA LYS A 114 9.98 -15.89 10.80
C LYS A 114 10.66 -16.10 9.47
N TYR A 115 11.36 -15.09 8.99
CA TYR A 115 12.02 -15.17 7.70
C TYR A 115 13.27 -14.30 7.64
N THR A 116 14.18 -14.67 6.75
CA THR A 116 15.35 -13.89 6.36
C THR A 116 15.12 -13.31 4.97
N GLU A 117 15.45 -12.04 4.78
CA GLU A 117 15.46 -11.37 3.48
C GLU A 117 16.89 -10.91 3.17
N ILE A 118 17.48 -11.45 2.10
CA ILE A 118 18.86 -11.19 1.67
C ILE A 118 18.80 -10.48 0.33
N ILE A 119 19.60 -9.43 0.15
CA ILE A 119 19.80 -8.73 -1.11
C ILE A 119 21.31 -8.57 -1.34
N ASN A 120 21.78 -9.00 -2.51
CA ASN A 120 23.18 -8.90 -2.90
C ASN A 120 23.26 -8.60 -4.40
N GLY A 121 23.67 -7.39 -4.75
CA GLY A 121 23.48 -6.90 -6.11
C GLY A 121 21.99 -6.93 -6.45
N ASP A 122 21.65 -7.25 -7.70
CA ASP A 122 20.26 -7.28 -8.19
C ASP A 122 19.56 -8.62 -7.95
N GLU A 123 20.16 -9.48 -7.13
CA GLU A 123 19.59 -10.75 -6.67
C GLU A 123 19.10 -10.59 -5.23
N GLY A 124 18.08 -11.38 -4.87
CA GLY A 124 17.63 -11.49 -3.50
C GLY A 124 16.90 -12.79 -3.21
N ALA A 125 16.85 -13.16 -1.93
CA ALA A 125 16.15 -14.35 -1.46
C ALA A 125 15.35 -14.07 -0.19
N ILE A 126 14.20 -14.72 -0.09
CA ILE A 126 13.38 -14.81 1.11
C ILE A 126 13.44 -16.27 1.60
N ILE A 127 13.95 -16.47 2.81
CA ILE A 127 14.12 -17.79 3.45
C ILE A 127 13.22 -17.84 4.68
N GLY A 128 12.21 -18.71 4.67
CA GLY A 128 11.08 -18.70 5.60
C GLY A 128 9.85 -18.06 4.96
N ALA A 129 8.65 -18.50 5.35
CA ALA A 129 7.41 -17.91 4.86
C ALA A 129 7.24 -16.50 5.46
N ASP A 130 7.02 -15.52 4.59
CA ASP A 130 6.84 -14.11 4.91
C ASP A 130 5.37 -13.65 4.80
N GLY A 131 4.44 -14.58 4.63
CA GLY A 131 3.01 -14.31 4.54
C GLY A 131 2.16 -15.55 4.30
N GLY A 132 0.83 -15.37 4.40
CA GLY A 132 -0.14 -16.48 4.38
C GLY A 132 -0.23 -17.25 3.06
N ARG A 133 0.27 -16.69 1.96
CA ARG A 133 0.30 -17.31 0.63
C ARG A 133 1.73 -17.58 0.15
N SER A 134 2.73 -17.29 0.98
CA SER A 134 4.12 -17.40 0.61
C SER A 134 4.63 -18.83 0.73
N PRO A 135 5.46 -19.30 -0.23
CA PRO A 135 6.20 -20.54 -0.05
C PRO A 135 7.23 -20.40 1.09
N ALA A 136 7.79 -21.53 1.53
CA ALA A 136 8.80 -21.55 2.58
C ALA A 136 10.12 -20.87 2.18
N GLN A 137 10.40 -20.77 0.88
CA GLN A 137 11.52 -20.03 0.33
C GLN A 137 11.20 -19.58 -1.10
N ARG A 138 11.73 -18.42 -1.50
CA ARG A 138 11.56 -17.87 -2.84
C ARG A 138 12.64 -16.85 -3.18
N PRO A 139 12.90 -16.59 -4.47
CA PRO A 139 13.57 -15.36 -4.88
C PRO A 139 12.83 -14.14 -4.35
N SER A 140 13.56 -13.09 -4.03
CA SER A 140 12.98 -11.76 -3.82
C SER A 140 12.72 -11.14 -5.19
N SER A 141 11.52 -10.60 -5.39
CA SER A 141 11.20 -9.88 -6.63
C SER A 141 12.07 -8.61 -6.77
N ALA A 142 12.30 -8.18 -8.01
CA ALA A 142 13.02 -6.93 -8.24
C ALA A 142 12.27 -5.71 -7.67
N ALA A 143 10.93 -5.72 -7.68
CA ALA A 143 10.14 -4.70 -7.00
C ALA A 143 10.43 -4.66 -5.49
N ARG A 144 10.51 -5.81 -4.82
CA ARG A 144 10.86 -5.84 -3.39
C ARG A 144 12.28 -5.35 -3.12
N ILE A 145 13.25 -5.76 -3.94
CA ILE A 145 14.65 -5.31 -3.84
C ILE A 145 14.73 -3.79 -3.97
N ALA A 146 14.09 -3.23 -4.99
CA ALA A 146 14.04 -1.79 -5.22
C ALA A 146 13.36 -1.03 -4.05
N ALA A 147 12.20 -1.52 -3.59
CA ALA A 147 11.50 -0.91 -2.45
C ALA A 147 12.36 -0.87 -1.18
N ARG A 148 13.12 -1.95 -0.89
CA ARG A 148 14.05 -1.99 0.26
C ARG A 148 15.21 -1.02 0.11
N ARG A 149 15.82 -0.95 -1.06
CA ARG A 149 16.91 0.01 -1.33
C ARG A 149 16.42 1.45 -1.16
N LYS A 150 15.24 1.76 -1.69
CA LYS A 150 14.60 3.08 -1.52
C LYS A 150 14.33 3.39 -0.05
N GLU A 151 13.75 2.46 0.70
CA GLU A 151 13.52 2.60 2.14
C GLU A 151 14.82 2.91 2.90
N LEU A 152 15.86 2.12 2.67
CA LEU A 152 17.17 2.31 3.32
C LEU A 152 17.87 3.62 2.92
N SER A 153 17.60 4.14 1.73
CA SER A 153 18.12 5.43 1.28
C SER A 153 17.56 6.61 2.09
N ARG A 154 16.44 6.41 2.81
CA ARG A 154 15.83 7.40 3.70
C ARG A 154 16.48 7.49 5.07
N SER A 155 17.38 6.58 5.43
CA SER A 155 18.06 6.65 6.72
C SER A 155 18.82 7.98 6.86
N ALA A 156 18.87 8.53 8.08
CA ALA A 156 19.44 9.86 8.29
C ALA A 156 20.89 9.98 7.79
N ALA A 157 21.71 8.95 7.99
CA ALA A 157 23.07 8.91 7.45
C ALA A 157 23.09 8.90 5.92
N SER A 158 22.30 8.01 5.29
CA SER A 158 22.19 7.92 3.83
C SER A 158 21.78 9.27 3.21
N VAL A 159 20.75 9.91 3.76
CA VAL A 159 20.24 11.20 3.27
C VAL A 159 21.30 12.29 3.32
N LEU A 160 22.08 12.37 4.41
CA LEU A 160 23.14 13.36 4.53
C LEU A 160 24.31 13.05 3.59
N VAL A 161 24.71 11.78 3.43
CA VAL A 161 25.73 11.36 2.44
C VAL A 161 25.31 11.74 1.03
N HIS A 162 24.07 11.47 0.65
CA HIS A 162 23.54 11.83 -0.66
C HIS A 162 23.51 13.36 -0.83
N ALA A 163 23.05 14.11 0.18
CA ALA A 163 22.99 15.57 0.12
C ALA A 163 24.38 16.20 -0.12
N LEU A 164 25.45 15.69 0.51
CA LEU A 164 26.82 16.22 0.36
C LEU A 164 27.33 16.26 -1.10
N SER A 165 26.78 15.43 -1.99
CA SER A 165 27.16 15.37 -3.41
C SER A 165 26.12 15.96 -4.36
N ARG A 166 25.07 16.62 -3.83
CA ARG A 166 23.92 17.14 -4.61
C ARG A 166 23.61 18.60 -4.32
N SER A 167 24.62 19.36 -3.90
CA SER A 167 24.48 20.77 -3.46
C SER A 167 24.00 21.72 -4.56
N ASP A 168 24.23 21.36 -5.82
CA ASP A 168 23.73 22.04 -7.02
C ASP A 168 22.21 21.99 -7.17
N SER A 169 21.57 20.95 -6.60
CA SER A 169 20.12 20.75 -6.65
C SER A 169 19.37 21.28 -5.42
N PHE A 170 20.08 21.90 -4.48
CA PHE A 170 19.50 22.36 -3.21
C PHE A 170 18.46 23.45 -3.40
N LEU A 171 17.29 23.23 -2.81
CA LEU A 171 16.20 24.19 -2.72
C LEU A 171 15.84 24.42 -1.25
N ARG A 172 16.02 25.66 -0.79
CA ARG A 172 15.52 26.09 0.51
C ARG A 172 14.00 26.30 0.46
N LEU A 173 13.26 25.49 1.20
CA LEU A 173 11.81 25.62 1.39
C LEU A 173 11.51 26.53 2.59
N MET A 174 10.22 26.79 2.87
CA MET A 174 9.82 27.52 4.06
C MET A 174 10.16 26.73 5.33
N ASP A 175 10.51 27.44 6.41
CA ASP A 175 10.62 26.82 7.74
C ASP A 175 9.30 26.21 8.15
N GLN A 176 9.38 25.10 8.88
CA GLN A 176 8.22 24.39 9.40
C GLN A 176 8.27 24.29 10.91
N MET A 177 7.09 24.27 11.52
CA MET A 177 6.93 23.87 12.92
C MET A 177 6.58 22.39 12.94
N ILE A 178 7.48 21.55 13.43
CA ILE A 178 7.28 20.10 13.54
C ILE A 178 7.40 19.74 15.02
N ARG A 179 6.36 19.09 15.57
CA ARG A 179 6.28 18.72 17.00
C ARG A 179 6.62 19.89 17.95
N GLY A 180 6.14 21.09 17.61
CA GLY A 180 6.35 22.31 18.40
C GLY A 180 7.72 22.97 18.27
N ARG A 181 8.65 22.43 17.47
CA ARG A 181 9.99 23.00 17.24
C ARG A 181 10.14 23.56 15.84
N LYS A 182 10.94 24.61 15.69
CA LYS A 182 11.23 25.23 14.39
C LYS A 182 12.24 24.39 13.62
N HIS A 183 12.00 24.18 12.34
CA HIS A 183 12.86 23.38 11.47
C HIS A 183 13.25 24.12 10.20
N ILE A 184 14.49 23.91 9.78
CA ILE A 184 15.00 24.29 8.46
C ILE A 184 14.64 23.18 7.49
N VAL A 185 13.97 23.54 6.39
CA VAL A 185 13.53 22.57 5.39
C VAL A 185 14.29 22.80 4.09
N ILE A 186 14.92 21.74 3.61
CA ILE A 186 15.70 21.70 2.36
C ILE A 186 15.18 20.55 1.51
N ALA A 187 15.02 20.82 0.22
CA ALA A 187 14.79 19.79 -0.78
C ALA A 187 16.02 19.63 -1.69
N TYR A 188 16.25 18.43 -2.20
CA TYR A 188 17.25 18.16 -3.23
C TYR A 188 16.81 17.00 -4.13
N GLN A 189 17.45 16.84 -5.29
CA GLN A 189 17.14 15.76 -6.24
C GLN A 189 18.12 14.61 -6.10
N ASN A 190 17.61 13.39 -5.93
CA ASN A 190 18.39 12.17 -5.92
C ASN A 190 17.82 11.16 -6.91
N GLN A 191 18.49 10.95 -8.05
CA GLN A 191 18.09 9.92 -9.04
C GLN A 191 16.61 10.02 -9.47
N GLY A 192 16.08 11.24 -9.63
CA GLY A 192 14.67 11.48 -10.00
C GLY A 192 13.67 11.42 -8.84
N GLN A 193 14.14 11.15 -7.62
CA GLN A 193 13.37 11.33 -6.38
C GLN A 193 13.67 12.72 -5.80
N GLN A 194 12.62 13.50 -5.55
CA GLN A 194 12.75 14.67 -4.68
C GLN A 194 12.84 14.18 -3.22
N VAL A 195 13.90 14.58 -2.54
CA VAL A 195 14.11 14.33 -1.11
C VAL A 195 13.85 15.63 -0.37
N ILE A 196 12.91 15.64 0.56
CA ILE A 196 12.66 16.76 1.46
C ILE A 196 13.17 16.37 2.84
N MET A 197 14.05 17.17 3.43
CA MET A 197 14.58 16.94 4.77
C MET A 197 14.34 18.14 5.66
N ALA A 198 13.93 17.88 6.90
CA ALA A 198 13.72 18.87 7.94
C ALA A 198 14.71 18.65 9.08
N MET A 199 15.50 19.69 9.35
CA MET A 199 16.49 19.72 10.43
C MET A 199 16.00 20.63 11.53
N ASP A 200 16.07 20.17 12.77
CA ASP A 200 15.74 20.97 13.94
C ASP A 200 16.64 22.22 14.01
N TRP A 201 16.05 23.38 14.31
CA TRP A 201 16.75 24.66 14.24
C TRP A 201 17.89 24.77 15.26
N GLU A 202 17.74 24.17 16.44
CA GLU A 202 18.69 24.31 17.54
C GLU A 202 19.77 23.23 17.47
N SER A 203 19.35 21.96 17.43
CA SER A 203 20.26 20.82 17.44
C SER A 203 20.94 20.54 16.09
N ARG A 204 20.36 21.04 14.99
CA ARG A 204 20.75 20.72 13.60
C ARG A 204 20.60 19.25 13.21
N LEU A 205 20.04 18.41 14.08
CA LEU A 205 19.77 17.01 13.77
C LEU A 205 18.56 16.91 12.84
N LEU A 206 18.55 15.89 11.98
CA LEU A 206 17.37 15.60 11.17
C LEU A 206 16.21 15.18 12.09
N SER A 207 15.02 15.67 11.80
CA SER A 207 13.79 15.24 12.48
C SER A 207 12.79 14.59 11.53
N LYS A 208 12.90 14.88 10.22
CA LYS A 208 12.05 14.28 9.19
C LYS A 208 12.77 14.19 7.85
N VAL A 209 12.51 13.10 7.14
CA VAL A 209 12.74 12.95 5.69
C VAL A 209 11.43 12.56 5.04
N GLU A 210 11.16 13.07 3.83
CA GLU A 210 9.94 12.81 3.10
C GLU A 210 10.25 12.58 1.62
N PHE A 211 9.67 11.50 1.08
CA PHE A 211 9.65 11.18 -0.34
C PHE A 211 8.23 11.32 -0.87
N LEU A 212 8.09 11.83 -2.10
CA LEU A 212 6.85 11.74 -2.87
C LEU A 212 6.84 10.43 -3.65
N GLU A 213 5.84 9.60 -3.43
CA GLU A 213 5.66 8.27 -4.04
C GLU A 213 4.31 8.16 -4.74
N ASP A 214 4.12 7.07 -5.49
CA ASP A 214 2.83 6.70 -6.07
C ASP A 214 2.07 5.77 -5.12
N ASP A 215 0.74 5.80 -5.18
CA ASP A 215 -0.15 4.93 -4.41
C ASP A 215 -1.44 4.68 -5.22
N PRO A 216 -1.94 3.42 -5.31
CA PRO A 216 -3.14 3.11 -6.07
C PRO A 216 -4.42 3.83 -5.59
N ILE A 217 -4.49 4.19 -4.31
CA ILE A 217 -5.63 4.87 -3.68
C ILE A 217 -5.43 6.37 -3.67
N HIS A 218 -4.24 6.80 -3.24
CA HIS A 218 -4.00 8.20 -2.88
C HIS A 218 -3.21 8.97 -3.95
N GLY A 219 -2.71 8.30 -4.99
CA GLY A 219 -1.87 8.89 -6.02
C GLY A 219 -0.57 9.44 -5.43
N ASP A 220 -0.29 10.71 -5.70
CA ASP A 220 0.88 11.42 -5.19
C ASP A 220 0.90 11.43 -3.66
N THR A 221 1.73 10.59 -3.07
CA THR A 221 1.68 10.23 -1.65
C THR A 221 2.94 10.66 -0.90
N GLN A 222 2.73 11.32 0.24
CA GLN A 222 3.81 11.72 1.15
C GLN A 222 4.22 10.54 2.00
N ASN A 223 5.41 10.00 1.75
CA ASN A 223 6.03 8.93 2.54
C ASN A 223 7.07 9.56 3.48
N GLU A 224 6.67 9.77 4.73
CA GLU A 224 7.43 10.48 5.76
C GLU A 224 8.13 9.51 6.72
N LEU A 225 9.37 9.82 7.07
CA LEU A 225 10.15 9.13 8.11
C LEU A 225 10.64 10.17 9.12
N PHE A 226 10.22 10.04 10.37
CA PHE A 226 10.64 10.89 11.48
C PHE A 226 11.72 10.22 12.30
N PHE A 227 12.63 11.03 12.84
CA PHE A 227 13.74 10.59 13.66
C PHE A 227 13.66 11.23 15.04
N ASP A 228 13.75 10.44 16.09
CA ASP A 228 13.85 10.90 17.47
C ASP A 228 14.87 10.08 18.27
N ASP A 229 15.09 10.47 19.52
CA ASP A 229 16.01 9.79 20.45
C ASP A 229 17.41 9.59 19.87
N TRP A 230 18.05 10.71 19.55
CA TRP A 230 19.40 10.71 18.98
C TRP A 230 20.44 10.36 20.05
N ARG A 231 21.13 9.23 19.88
CA ARG A 231 22.15 8.73 20.81
C ARG A 231 23.51 8.63 20.15
N GLN A 232 24.56 8.69 20.96
CA GLN A 232 25.94 8.51 20.49
C GLN A 232 26.22 7.02 20.25
N VAL A 233 26.71 6.68 19.05
CA VAL A 233 27.13 5.35 18.61
C VAL A 233 28.51 5.46 17.94
N GLY A 234 29.57 5.13 18.69
CA GLY A 234 30.93 5.38 18.25
C GLY A 234 31.14 6.88 17.99
N ALA A 235 31.63 7.23 16.80
CA ALA A 235 31.86 8.63 16.40
C ALA A 235 30.59 9.37 15.94
N LEU A 236 29.49 8.65 15.67
CA LEU A 236 28.26 9.24 15.11
C LEU A 236 27.16 9.37 16.15
N LYS A 237 26.25 10.34 15.98
CA LYS A 237 24.92 10.32 16.59
C LYS A 237 23.94 9.72 15.61
N LEU A 238 23.12 8.78 16.07
CA LEU A 238 22.13 8.07 15.27
C LEU A 238 20.78 8.01 16.02
N PRO A 239 19.64 8.01 15.30
CA PRO A 239 18.32 7.99 15.92
C PRO A 239 17.98 6.58 16.43
N PHE A 240 17.29 6.51 17.57
CA PHE A 240 16.81 5.26 18.18
C PHE A 240 15.29 5.11 18.13
N GLU A 241 14.56 6.13 17.70
CA GLU A 241 13.13 6.06 17.41
C GLU A 241 12.84 6.51 15.99
N LEU A 242 12.10 5.67 15.25
CA LEU A 242 11.65 5.92 13.89
C LEU A 242 10.13 5.86 13.84
N LEU A 243 9.50 6.89 13.26
CA LEU A 243 8.07 6.91 12.98
C LEU A 243 7.85 7.08 11.48
N TYR A 244 7.15 6.14 10.88
CA TYR A 244 6.81 6.12 9.46
C TYR A 244 5.36 6.56 9.30
N ARG A 245 5.14 7.54 8.42
CA ARG A 245 3.80 8.03 8.08
C ARG A 245 3.58 8.07 6.58
N VAL A 246 2.36 7.79 6.17
CA VAL A 246 1.88 7.91 4.79
C VAL A 246 0.69 8.86 4.78
N ASN A 247 0.80 9.98 4.06
CA ASN A 247 -0.20 11.05 4.04
C ASN A 247 -0.65 11.48 5.45
N GLY A 248 0.30 11.54 6.38
CA GLY A 248 0.06 11.87 7.77
C GLY A 248 -0.56 10.76 8.64
N GLN A 249 -0.85 9.58 8.11
CA GLN A 249 -1.27 8.43 8.91
C GLN A 249 -0.07 7.61 9.36
N GLU A 250 -0.05 7.19 10.61
CA GLU A 250 0.98 6.29 11.13
C GLU A 250 0.85 4.91 10.50
N VAL A 251 1.96 4.39 9.95
CA VAL A 251 2.02 3.06 9.32
C VAL A 251 3.05 2.15 9.96
N MET A 252 4.06 2.70 10.63
CA MET A 252 5.02 1.92 11.41
C MET A 252 5.68 2.77 12.49
N VAL A 253 5.89 2.19 13.66
CA VAL A 253 6.76 2.71 14.71
C VAL A 253 7.83 1.68 14.95
N GLU A 254 9.10 2.10 14.96
CA GLU A 254 10.25 1.25 15.17
C GLU A 254 11.14 1.85 16.25
N HIS A 255 11.45 1.04 17.25
CA HIS A 255 12.39 1.33 18.32
C HIS A 255 13.65 0.52 18.08
N ILE A 256 14.78 1.20 17.95
CA ILE A 256 16.07 0.57 17.77
C ILE A 256 16.63 0.23 19.15
N ASP A 257 16.96 -1.03 19.36
CA ASP A 257 17.54 -1.53 20.61
C ASP A 257 19.05 -1.33 20.63
N SER A 258 19.72 -1.58 19.49
CA SER A 258 21.15 -1.40 19.34
C SER A 258 21.56 -1.08 17.91
N ILE A 259 22.69 -0.37 17.80
CA ILE A 259 23.40 -0.12 16.55
C ILE A 259 24.88 -0.42 16.80
N GLU A 260 25.44 -1.31 16.00
CA GLU A 260 26.87 -1.54 15.90
C GLU A 260 27.36 -1.03 14.56
N ASN A 261 28.37 -0.15 14.56
CA ASN A 261 28.99 0.38 13.34
C ASN A 261 30.22 -0.45 12.97
N ASP A 262 30.51 -0.53 11.67
CA ASP A 262 31.72 -1.12 11.10
C ASP A 262 31.93 -2.58 11.53
N VAL A 263 30.83 -3.32 11.61
CA VAL A 263 30.82 -4.75 11.91
C VAL A 263 31.53 -5.56 10.82
N GLU A 264 32.31 -6.56 11.25
CA GLU A 264 32.90 -7.56 10.37
C GLU A 264 31.83 -8.55 9.89
N PHE A 265 31.84 -8.84 8.60
CA PHE A 265 30.93 -9.80 7.98
C PHE A 265 31.51 -11.20 7.97
N LYS A 266 30.65 -12.19 8.15
CA LYS A 266 30.93 -13.59 7.88
C LYS A 266 30.73 -13.87 6.39
N PRO A 267 31.42 -14.87 5.80
CA PRO A 267 31.27 -15.22 4.39
C PRO A 267 29.81 -15.43 3.95
N ASP A 268 28.99 -16.01 4.83
CA ASP A 268 27.62 -16.42 4.50
C ASP A 268 26.55 -15.38 4.82
N ASP A 269 26.92 -14.22 5.39
CA ASP A 269 25.94 -13.21 5.84
C ASP A 269 25.02 -12.73 4.70
N PHE A 270 25.57 -12.66 3.48
CA PHE A 270 24.85 -12.21 2.28
C PHE A 270 24.81 -13.27 1.17
N ALA A 271 25.04 -14.54 1.51
CA ALA A 271 24.97 -15.63 0.54
C ALA A 271 23.52 -15.87 0.11
N ILE A 272 23.30 -15.93 -1.20
CA ILE A 272 22.02 -16.29 -1.80
C ILE A 272 22.15 -17.73 -2.34
N PRO A 273 21.26 -18.67 -1.96
CA PRO A 273 21.25 -20.00 -2.55
C PRO A 273 21.10 -19.93 -4.08
N GLU A 274 21.87 -20.73 -4.82
CA GLU A 274 21.96 -20.67 -6.28
C GLU A 274 20.59 -20.81 -6.96
N GLU A 275 19.72 -21.66 -6.40
CA GLU A 275 18.36 -21.87 -6.90
C GLU A 275 17.41 -20.67 -6.71
N LEU A 276 17.77 -19.74 -5.81
CA LEU A 276 17.00 -18.52 -5.54
C LEU A 276 17.60 -17.27 -6.20
N ALA A 277 18.82 -17.35 -6.74
CA ALA A 277 19.52 -16.26 -7.40
C ALA A 277 18.87 -15.93 -8.76
N GLN A 278 17.77 -15.18 -8.72
CA GLN A 278 17.04 -14.74 -9.90
C GLN A 278 17.08 -13.22 -10.01
N VAL A 279 17.17 -12.74 -11.25
CA VAL A 279 17.15 -11.31 -11.59
C VAL A 279 16.00 -11.06 -12.55
N ASP A 280 15.11 -10.13 -12.18
CA ASP A 280 14.10 -9.58 -13.07
C ASP A 280 14.36 -8.08 -13.28
N PRO A 281 15.08 -7.67 -14.33
CA PRO A 281 15.43 -6.27 -14.51
C PRO A 281 14.22 -5.37 -14.85
N ASN A 282 13.05 -5.94 -15.17
CA ASN A 282 11.92 -5.19 -15.68
C ASN A 282 10.92 -4.77 -14.59
N ASP A 283 10.93 -5.42 -13.43
CA ASP A 283 9.92 -5.20 -12.38
C ASP A 283 10.38 -4.24 -11.26
N GLY A 284 11.69 -3.93 -11.17
CA GLY A 284 12.24 -3.05 -10.14
C GLY A 284 11.60 -1.66 -10.09
N ARG A 285 11.12 -1.15 -11.23
CA ARG A 285 10.47 0.17 -11.29
C ARG A 285 9.19 0.24 -10.46
N ARG A 286 8.44 -0.85 -10.29
CA ARG A 286 7.22 -0.87 -9.47
C ARG A 286 7.54 -0.61 -8.00
N GLY A 287 8.59 -1.24 -7.49
CA GLY A 287 9.11 -1.00 -6.15
C GLY A 287 9.66 0.41 -5.93
N GLU A 288 10.34 0.96 -6.94
CA GLU A 288 10.81 2.36 -6.90
C GLU A 288 9.67 3.38 -6.89
N LEU A 289 8.54 3.11 -7.56
CA LEU A 289 7.43 4.04 -7.62
C LEU A 289 6.59 4.04 -6.34
N SER A 290 6.37 2.86 -5.74
CA SER A 290 5.47 2.68 -4.60
C SER A 290 6.05 1.75 -3.53
N SER A 291 7.18 2.14 -2.94
CA SER A 291 7.87 1.32 -1.93
C SER A 291 7.04 1.17 -0.66
N GLN A 292 6.37 2.25 -0.23
CA GLN A 292 5.53 2.25 0.96
C GLN A 292 4.37 1.24 0.85
N TRP A 293 3.70 1.19 -0.30
CA TRP A 293 2.57 0.30 -0.51
C TRP A 293 3.03 -1.16 -0.46
N LEU A 294 4.11 -1.48 -1.17
CA LEU A 294 4.67 -2.83 -1.21
C LEU A 294 5.12 -3.29 0.18
N LEU A 295 5.84 -2.45 0.92
CA LEU A 295 6.36 -2.82 2.24
C LEU A 295 5.26 -2.89 3.32
N ARG A 296 4.19 -2.10 3.21
CA ARG A 296 2.99 -2.22 4.04
C ARG A 296 2.29 -3.57 3.82
N ARG A 297 2.21 -4.06 2.57
CA ARG A 297 1.69 -5.40 2.26
C ARG A 297 2.54 -6.53 2.85
N VAL A 298 3.88 -6.38 2.83
CA VAL A 298 4.78 -7.31 3.53
C VAL A 298 4.54 -7.30 5.04
N ALA A 299 4.37 -6.11 5.64
CA ALA A 299 4.10 -5.97 7.07
C ALA A 299 2.75 -6.61 7.50
N LEU A 300 1.75 -6.59 6.62
CA LEU A 300 0.46 -7.27 6.78
C LEU A 300 0.55 -8.81 6.69
N GLY A 301 1.70 -9.37 6.27
CA GLY A 301 1.84 -10.81 6.03
C GLY A 301 1.10 -11.28 4.77
N SER A 302 0.92 -10.38 3.80
CA SER A 302 0.31 -10.63 2.50
C SER A 302 1.14 -9.94 1.42
N PRO A 303 2.41 -10.37 1.22
CA PRO A 303 3.31 -9.74 0.26
C PRO A 303 2.71 -9.80 -1.15
N LEU A 304 2.76 -8.67 -1.86
CA LEU A 304 2.26 -8.51 -3.24
C LEU A 304 3.36 -7.96 -4.15
N ASP A 305 4.54 -8.54 -4.01
CA ASP A 305 5.74 -8.11 -4.71
C ASP A 305 5.94 -8.82 -6.05
N ASP A 306 5.08 -9.75 -6.44
CA ASP A 306 5.00 -10.30 -7.82
C ASP A 306 4.00 -9.51 -8.68
N GLU A 307 4.21 -9.49 -10.00
CA GLU A 307 3.28 -8.88 -10.95
C GLU A 307 1.91 -9.60 -10.95
N GLN A 308 0.83 -8.83 -10.83
CA GLN A 308 -0.54 -9.36 -10.71
C GLN A 308 -1.36 -9.17 -12.00
N THR A 309 -0.76 -8.86 -13.14
CA THR A 309 -1.48 -8.45 -14.37
C THR A 309 -2.02 -9.61 -15.21
N ARG A 310 -1.63 -10.87 -14.91
CA ARG A 310 -2.14 -12.05 -15.63
C ARG A 310 -3.65 -12.19 -15.45
N VAL A 311 -4.38 -12.32 -16.56
CA VAL A 311 -5.85 -12.48 -16.55
C VAL A 311 -6.23 -13.87 -17.04
N GLU A 312 -7.05 -14.55 -16.25
CA GLU A 312 -7.67 -15.81 -16.63
C GLU A 312 -9.18 -15.70 -16.47
N LEU A 313 -9.93 -16.23 -17.44
CA LEU A 313 -11.38 -16.18 -17.44
C LEU A 313 -11.96 -17.59 -17.33
N THR A 314 -12.55 -17.90 -16.18
CA THR A 314 -13.23 -19.17 -15.93
C THR A 314 -14.73 -18.96 -15.96
N SER A 315 -15.45 -19.67 -16.83
CA SER A 315 -16.91 -19.60 -16.88
C SER A 315 -17.49 -20.19 -15.60
N VAL A 316 -18.36 -19.44 -14.93
CA VAL A 316 -19.07 -19.87 -13.70
C VAL A 316 -20.59 -19.89 -13.88
N GLY A 317 -21.08 -19.37 -15.00
CA GLY A 317 -22.48 -19.39 -15.41
C GLY A 317 -22.60 -18.94 -16.86
N LYS A 318 -23.80 -19.01 -17.45
CA LYS A 318 -24.01 -18.53 -18.83
C LYS A 318 -23.75 -17.03 -18.87
N GLY A 319 -22.71 -16.59 -19.57
CA GLY A 319 -22.34 -15.17 -19.64
C GLY A 319 -21.73 -14.61 -18.34
N VAL A 320 -21.32 -15.47 -17.40
CA VAL A 320 -20.70 -15.05 -16.13
C VAL A 320 -19.33 -15.70 -16.00
N TRP A 321 -18.30 -14.88 -15.77
CA TRP A 321 -16.91 -15.33 -15.72
C TRP A 321 -16.21 -14.82 -14.48
N HIS A 322 -15.53 -15.72 -13.78
CA HIS A 322 -14.59 -15.38 -12.71
C HIS A 322 -13.24 -15.00 -13.33
N ILE A 323 -12.71 -13.85 -12.92
CA ILE A 323 -11.49 -13.24 -13.44
C ILE A 323 -10.36 -13.46 -12.43
N THR A 324 -9.51 -14.45 -12.71
CA THR A 324 -8.38 -14.87 -11.87
C THR A 324 -7.05 -14.49 -12.50
N GLY A 325 -5.98 -15.24 -12.21
CA GLY A 325 -4.63 -15.03 -12.73
C GLY A 325 -3.70 -14.24 -11.80
N GLY A 326 -4.26 -13.62 -10.75
CA GLY A 326 -3.53 -13.01 -9.63
C GLY A 326 -4.14 -13.41 -8.29
N SER A 327 -3.73 -12.75 -7.22
CA SER A 327 -4.16 -13.03 -5.84
C SER A 327 -5.56 -12.50 -5.48
N HIS A 328 -6.03 -11.46 -6.17
CA HIS A 328 -7.33 -10.82 -5.98
C HIS A 328 -8.11 -10.89 -7.28
N HIS A 329 -9.40 -11.23 -7.17
CA HIS A 329 -10.23 -11.60 -8.29
C HIS A 329 -11.38 -10.62 -8.50
N SER A 330 -11.85 -10.59 -9.74
CA SER A 330 -13.06 -9.89 -10.15
C SER A 330 -14.05 -10.89 -10.75
N MET A 331 -15.28 -10.48 -10.98
CA MET A 331 -16.26 -11.24 -11.78
C MET A 331 -16.85 -10.34 -12.86
N VAL A 332 -16.95 -10.83 -14.08
CA VAL A 332 -17.67 -10.12 -15.16
C VAL A 332 -18.99 -10.82 -15.46
N ILE A 333 -20.02 -10.00 -15.63
CA ILE A 333 -21.37 -10.40 -15.97
C ILE A 333 -21.71 -9.76 -17.32
N GLU A 334 -21.98 -10.61 -18.30
CA GLU A 334 -22.38 -10.20 -19.63
C GLU A 334 -23.87 -9.84 -19.65
N MET A 335 -24.16 -8.58 -19.99
CA MET A 335 -25.49 -8.07 -20.28
C MET A 335 -25.70 -8.04 -21.80
N THR A 336 -26.88 -7.65 -22.26
CA THR A 336 -27.27 -7.65 -23.67
C THR A 336 -26.33 -6.81 -24.53
N ASP A 337 -26.04 -5.57 -24.13
CA ASP A 337 -25.23 -4.60 -24.90
C ASP A 337 -23.99 -4.08 -24.14
N HIS A 338 -23.76 -4.55 -22.92
CA HIS A 338 -22.68 -4.07 -22.05
C HIS A 338 -22.19 -5.15 -21.08
N LEU A 339 -21.18 -4.79 -20.28
CA LEU A 339 -20.64 -5.61 -19.20
C LEU A 339 -20.80 -4.90 -17.86
N VAL A 340 -21.02 -5.69 -16.81
CA VAL A 340 -20.90 -5.28 -15.41
C VAL A 340 -19.75 -6.05 -14.79
N VAL A 341 -18.83 -5.35 -14.13
CA VAL A 341 -17.70 -5.95 -13.41
C VAL A 341 -17.93 -5.82 -11.91
N VAL A 342 -17.65 -6.88 -11.16
CA VAL A 342 -17.60 -6.89 -9.70
C VAL A 342 -16.13 -6.94 -9.29
N GLU A 343 -15.73 -5.97 -8.48
CA GLU A 343 -14.38 -5.65 -7.99
C GLU A 343 -13.36 -5.13 -9.00
N ALA A 344 -12.49 -4.25 -8.48
CA ALA A 344 -11.38 -3.63 -9.20
C ALA A 344 -10.12 -3.62 -8.33
N PRO A 345 -9.52 -4.81 -8.11
CA PRO A 345 -8.52 -4.95 -7.07
C PRO A 345 -7.16 -4.36 -7.46
N LEU A 346 -6.36 -4.14 -6.41
CA LEU A 346 -4.94 -3.78 -6.46
C LEU A 346 -4.62 -2.41 -7.07
N TYR A 347 -4.32 -2.35 -8.36
CA TYR A 347 -3.72 -1.18 -9.00
C TYR A 347 -4.12 -1.06 -10.48
N GLU A 348 -3.84 0.11 -11.05
CA GLU A 348 -4.18 0.51 -12.43
C GLU A 348 -3.83 -0.58 -13.47
N GLU A 349 -2.61 -1.13 -13.43
CA GLU A 349 -2.13 -2.11 -14.40
C GLU A 349 -2.95 -3.41 -14.38
N ARG A 350 -3.37 -3.88 -13.18
CA ARG A 350 -4.26 -5.03 -13.05
C ARG A 350 -5.59 -4.77 -13.76
N SER A 351 -6.19 -3.61 -13.50
CA SER A 351 -7.50 -3.27 -14.06
C SER A 351 -7.44 -3.00 -15.56
N ARG A 352 -6.36 -2.41 -16.06
CA ARG A 352 -6.12 -2.27 -17.51
C ARG A 352 -5.97 -3.61 -18.21
N ALA A 353 -5.26 -4.57 -17.62
CA ALA A 353 -5.14 -5.92 -18.18
C ALA A 353 -6.51 -6.61 -18.25
N VAL A 354 -7.33 -6.47 -17.20
CA VAL A 354 -8.71 -7.00 -17.20
C VAL A 354 -9.55 -6.33 -18.29
N LEU A 355 -9.59 -5.00 -18.36
CA LEU A 355 -10.34 -4.27 -19.38
C LEU A 355 -9.94 -4.65 -20.81
N ALA A 356 -8.64 -4.84 -21.06
CA ALA A 356 -8.14 -5.28 -22.36
C ALA A 356 -8.64 -6.69 -22.73
N GLU A 357 -8.59 -7.63 -21.79
CA GLU A 357 -9.06 -9.00 -22.01
C GLU A 357 -10.59 -9.05 -22.21
N LEU A 358 -11.35 -8.22 -21.48
CA LEU A 358 -12.80 -8.09 -21.68
C LEU A 358 -13.14 -7.52 -23.05
N ALA A 359 -12.43 -6.49 -23.52
CA ALA A 359 -12.62 -5.92 -24.86
C ALA A 359 -12.34 -6.94 -25.97
N ARG A 360 -11.35 -7.82 -25.77
CA ARG A 360 -11.02 -8.91 -26.68
C ARG A 360 -12.10 -9.99 -26.71
N LYS A 361 -12.62 -10.39 -25.55
CA LYS A 361 -13.60 -11.46 -25.41
C LYS A 361 -15.02 -11.06 -25.81
N PHE A 362 -15.41 -9.83 -25.53
CA PHE A 362 -16.77 -9.30 -25.75
C PHE A 362 -16.72 -8.09 -26.70
N PRO A 363 -16.36 -8.27 -27.97
CA PRO A 363 -16.21 -7.17 -28.91
C PRO A 363 -17.53 -6.38 -29.03
N GLY A 364 -17.44 -5.05 -28.88
CA GLY A 364 -18.58 -4.14 -28.96
C GLY A 364 -19.35 -3.91 -27.65
N LYS A 365 -19.06 -4.66 -26.58
CA LYS A 365 -19.67 -4.45 -25.25
C LYS A 365 -18.73 -3.67 -24.35
N LEU A 366 -19.17 -2.48 -23.92
CA LEU A 366 -18.41 -1.65 -22.99
C LEU A 366 -18.69 -2.07 -21.54
N VAL A 367 -17.71 -1.89 -20.66
CA VAL A 367 -17.96 -1.94 -19.21
C VAL A 367 -18.68 -0.66 -18.80
N ARG A 368 -19.95 -0.76 -18.42
CA ARG A 368 -20.77 0.39 -17.99
C ARG A 368 -20.86 0.56 -16.49
N THR A 369 -20.60 -0.52 -15.74
CA THR A 369 -20.70 -0.52 -14.28
C THR A 369 -19.57 -1.33 -13.68
N VAL A 370 -18.95 -0.80 -12.63
CA VAL A 370 -18.06 -1.52 -11.72
C VAL A 370 -18.65 -1.49 -10.32
N ILE A 371 -18.84 -2.66 -9.70
CA ILE A 371 -19.34 -2.80 -8.33
C ILE A 371 -18.15 -3.06 -7.42
N ASN A 372 -17.85 -2.12 -6.53
CA ASN A 372 -16.84 -2.29 -5.48
C ASN A 372 -17.49 -2.86 -4.23
N THR A 373 -16.96 -3.96 -3.69
CA THR A 373 -17.59 -4.58 -2.51
C THR A 373 -17.29 -3.82 -1.22
N HIS A 374 -16.08 -3.31 -1.07
CA HIS A 374 -15.66 -2.51 0.08
C HIS A 374 -14.39 -1.70 -0.21
N PHE A 375 -14.05 -0.78 0.69
CA PHE A 375 -13.06 0.26 0.41
C PHE A 375 -11.59 -0.18 0.54
N HIS A 376 -11.30 -1.36 1.11
CA HIS A 376 -9.92 -1.78 1.38
C HIS A 376 -9.03 -1.67 0.14
N ASN A 377 -7.77 -1.26 0.34
CA ASN A 377 -6.91 -0.82 -0.77
C ASN A 377 -6.69 -1.89 -1.86
N ASP A 378 -6.69 -3.16 -1.46
CA ASP A 378 -6.51 -4.29 -2.35
C ASP A 378 -7.77 -4.67 -3.14
N HIS A 379 -8.93 -4.09 -2.81
CA HIS A 379 -10.20 -4.25 -3.53
C HIS A 379 -10.62 -3.00 -4.32
N SER A 380 -10.07 -1.83 -3.97
CA SER A 380 -10.49 -0.54 -4.53
C SER A 380 -9.43 0.16 -5.39
N GLY A 381 -8.14 -0.21 -5.29
CA GLY A 381 -7.05 0.53 -5.95
C GLY A 381 -7.01 0.46 -7.47
N GLY A 382 -7.83 -0.39 -8.10
CA GLY A 382 -8.01 -0.44 -9.54
C GLY A 382 -9.19 0.41 -10.07
N LEU A 383 -10.02 1.00 -9.21
CA LEU A 383 -11.29 1.61 -9.61
C LEU A 383 -11.15 2.75 -10.62
N ARG A 384 -10.06 3.53 -10.51
CA ARG A 384 -9.81 4.68 -11.39
C ARG A 384 -9.73 4.28 -12.87
N ALA A 385 -9.19 3.10 -13.19
CA ALA A 385 -9.17 2.56 -14.55
C ALA A 385 -10.57 2.39 -15.15
N TYR A 386 -11.55 1.96 -14.34
CA TYR A 386 -12.93 1.74 -14.77
C TYR A 386 -13.68 3.06 -14.98
N VAL A 387 -13.46 4.04 -14.10
CA VAL A 387 -14.00 5.39 -14.29
C VAL A 387 -13.45 6.02 -15.57
N ALA A 388 -12.17 5.81 -15.89
CA ALA A 388 -11.54 6.32 -17.11
C ALA A 388 -12.19 5.79 -18.41
N VAL A 389 -12.81 4.61 -18.39
CA VAL A 389 -13.61 4.08 -19.51
C VAL A 389 -15.10 4.44 -19.43
N GLY A 390 -15.49 5.26 -18.45
CA GLY A 390 -16.85 5.78 -18.28
C GLY A 390 -17.79 4.88 -17.49
N ALA A 391 -17.27 3.91 -16.73
CA ALA A 391 -18.11 3.06 -15.88
C ALA A 391 -18.67 3.85 -14.67
N VAL A 392 -19.92 3.58 -14.33
CA VAL A 392 -20.54 3.98 -13.05
C VAL A 392 -19.99 3.10 -11.94
N VAL A 393 -19.62 3.69 -10.81
CA VAL A 393 -19.15 2.96 -9.63
C VAL A 393 -20.32 2.71 -8.69
N VAL A 394 -20.59 1.45 -8.38
CA VAL A 394 -21.56 1.07 -7.34
C VAL A 394 -20.79 0.62 -6.11
N THR A 395 -21.07 1.20 -4.94
CA THR A 395 -20.40 0.86 -3.67
C THR A 395 -21.35 1.02 -2.47
N GLY A 396 -20.93 0.58 -1.29
CA GLY A 396 -21.64 0.87 -0.05
C GLY A 396 -21.61 2.36 0.30
N LYS A 397 -22.71 2.89 0.86
CA LYS A 397 -22.84 4.32 1.20
C LYS A 397 -21.71 4.85 2.07
N ALA A 398 -21.22 4.05 3.02
CA ALA A 398 -20.12 4.43 3.88
C ALA A 398 -18.80 4.72 3.13
N ASN A 399 -18.63 4.18 1.91
CA ASN A 399 -17.41 4.32 1.13
C ASN A 399 -17.41 5.58 0.23
N GLU A 400 -18.56 6.25 0.07
CA GLU A 400 -18.74 7.29 -0.94
C GLU A 400 -17.74 8.44 -0.81
N SER A 401 -17.61 9.02 0.38
CA SER A 401 -16.69 10.16 0.60
C SER A 401 -15.22 9.77 0.39
N PHE A 402 -14.86 8.54 0.75
CA PHE A 402 -13.52 8.01 0.54
C PHE A 402 -13.22 7.86 -0.95
N LEU A 403 -14.13 7.23 -1.72
CA LEU A 403 -13.95 7.07 -3.15
C LEU A 403 -13.98 8.42 -3.90
N GLN A 404 -14.81 9.39 -3.49
CA GLN A 404 -14.76 10.75 -4.04
C GLN A 404 -13.37 11.40 -3.87
N THR A 405 -12.73 11.17 -2.72
CA THR A 405 -11.36 11.64 -2.45
C THR A 405 -10.36 10.91 -3.34
N MET A 406 -10.43 9.56 -3.42
CA MET A 406 -9.60 8.75 -4.33
C MET A 406 -9.70 9.22 -5.78
N PHE A 407 -10.91 9.46 -6.31
CA PHE A 407 -11.08 9.86 -7.72
C PHE A 407 -10.58 11.27 -8.03
N THR A 408 -10.46 12.14 -7.03
CA THR A 408 -9.94 13.50 -7.18
C THR A 408 -8.48 13.64 -6.76
N ALA A 409 -7.88 12.59 -6.17
CA ALA A 409 -6.48 12.55 -5.82
C ALA A 409 -5.59 12.80 -7.06
N PRO A 410 -4.53 13.62 -6.94
CA PRO A 410 -3.61 13.87 -8.04
C PRO A 410 -2.70 12.67 -8.25
N HIS A 411 -2.54 12.25 -9.51
CA HIS A 411 -1.54 11.27 -9.93
C HIS A 411 -0.54 11.96 -10.87
N SER A 412 0.06 13.07 -10.44
CA SER A 412 0.92 13.87 -11.31
C SER A 412 2.31 13.22 -11.52
N ARG A 413 2.78 12.44 -10.54
CA ARG A 413 4.06 11.72 -10.61
C ARG A 413 3.97 10.51 -11.54
N VAL A 414 2.90 9.72 -11.42
CA VAL A 414 2.62 8.56 -12.26
C VAL A 414 1.18 8.66 -12.76
N PRO A 415 0.92 9.39 -13.87
CA PRO A 415 -0.43 9.56 -14.38
C PRO A 415 -1.08 8.22 -14.69
N ASP A 416 -2.23 7.96 -14.09
CA ASP A 416 -3.08 6.82 -14.37
C ASP A 416 -4.11 7.15 -15.47
N SER A 417 -5.00 6.21 -15.82
CA SER A 417 -5.97 6.45 -16.90
C SER A 417 -6.96 7.55 -16.56
N LEU A 418 -7.41 7.67 -15.31
CA LEU A 418 -8.35 8.73 -14.93
C LEU A 418 -7.71 10.12 -14.95
N GLN A 419 -6.44 10.23 -14.53
CA GLN A 419 -5.67 11.48 -14.60
C GLN A 419 -5.49 11.97 -16.04
N ARG A 420 -5.37 11.05 -17.01
CA ARG A 420 -5.25 11.34 -18.45
C ARG A 420 -6.59 11.70 -19.09
N GLU A 421 -7.60 10.84 -18.94
CA GLU A 421 -8.88 10.97 -19.63
C GLU A 421 -9.84 11.97 -18.97
N LYS A 422 -9.67 12.20 -17.66
CA LYS A 422 -10.47 13.14 -16.85
C LYS A 422 -11.98 12.95 -17.01
N LYS A 423 -12.43 11.69 -17.08
CA LYS A 423 -13.85 11.35 -17.15
C LYS A 423 -14.59 11.83 -15.89
N ALA A 424 -15.86 12.18 -16.09
CA ALA A 424 -16.74 12.51 -14.97
C ALA A 424 -16.97 11.26 -14.10
N VAL A 425 -16.84 11.44 -12.78
CA VAL A 425 -17.08 10.40 -11.79
C VAL A 425 -18.57 10.31 -11.52
N VAL A 426 -19.12 9.10 -11.59
CA VAL A 426 -20.52 8.81 -11.20
C VAL A 426 -20.48 7.68 -10.18
N ILE A 427 -20.98 7.96 -8.97
CA ILE A 427 -21.09 6.99 -7.88
C ILE A 427 -22.57 6.77 -7.57
N GLU A 428 -22.96 5.50 -7.47
CA GLU A 428 -24.25 5.08 -6.96
C GLU A 428 -24.05 4.25 -5.69
N THR A 429 -24.78 4.59 -4.62
CA THR A 429 -24.56 3.98 -3.31
C THR A 429 -25.65 2.97 -2.94
N VAL A 430 -25.26 1.92 -2.23
CA VAL A 430 -26.15 0.95 -1.59
C VAL A 430 -26.01 1.08 -0.07
N GLU A 431 -27.13 1.15 0.66
CA GLU A 431 -27.09 1.37 2.12
C GLU A 431 -27.96 0.35 2.87
N THR A 432 -29.29 0.46 2.74
CA THR A 432 -30.23 -0.40 3.46
C THR A 432 -30.97 -1.37 2.52
N GLU A 433 -31.48 -0.85 1.40
CA GLU A 433 -32.15 -1.68 0.40
C GLU A 433 -31.15 -2.16 -0.67
N LYS A 434 -31.43 -3.32 -1.26
CA LYS A 434 -30.65 -3.82 -2.39
C LYS A 434 -30.77 -2.87 -3.58
N LYS A 435 -29.73 -2.82 -4.40
CA LYS A 435 -29.79 -2.20 -5.72
C LYS A 435 -29.85 -3.27 -6.79
N ALA A 436 -30.91 -3.23 -7.62
CA ALA A 436 -31.03 -4.08 -8.79
C ALA A 436 -30.47 -3.37 -10.04
N ILE A 437 -29.65 -4.08 -10.81
CA ILE A 437 -29.17 -3.67 -12.13
C ILE A 437 -29.72 -4.70 -13.13
N THR A 438 -30.47 -4.25 -14.14
CA THR A 438 -31.10 -5.16 -15.11
C THR A 438 -31.13 -4.57 -16.51
N ASP A 439 -31.05 -5.43 -17.51
CA ASP A 439 -31.30 -5.12 -18.92
C ASP A 439 -32.61 -5.75 -19.45
N GLY A 440 -33.46 -6.27 -18.55
CA GLY A 440 -34.68 -7.00 -18.89
C GLY A 440 -34.50 -8.51 -19.07
N GLU A 441 -33.30 -8.97 -19.45
CA GLU A 441 -32.98 -10.39 -19.64
C GLU A 441 -32.26 -10.98 -18.41
N ARG A 442 -31.41 -10.19 -17.76
CA ARG A 442 -30.67 -10.55 -16.54
C ARG A 442 -30.90 -9.53 -15.45
N THR A 443 -30.86 -9.99 -14.20
CA THR A 443 -30.86 -9.15 -13.01
C THR A 443 -29.62 -9.43 -12.19
N ILE A 444 -28.95 -8.36 -11.74
CA ILE A 444 -27.84 -8.37 -10.79
C ILE A 444 -28.35 -7.64 -9.55
N ASP A 445 -28.38 -8.32 -8.41
CA ASP A 445 -28.79 -7.73 -7.14
C ASP A 445 -27.57 -7.47 -6.27
N VAL A 446 -27.40 -6.22 -5.84
CA VAL A 446 -26.30 -5.79 -4.96
C VAL A 446 -26.86 -5.54 -3.57
N TYR A 447 -26.42 -6.34 -2.60
CA TYR A 447 -26.93 -6.33 -1.23
C TYR A 447 -25.91 -5.73 -0.26
N PRO A 448 -26.33 -4.85 0.66
CA PRO A 448 -25.49 -4.46 1.79
C PRO A 448 -25.37 -5.61 2.80
N VAL A 449 -24.22 -5.72 3.45
CA VAL A 449 -23.95 -6.71 4.50
C VAL A 449 -23.42 -6.00 5.73
N THR A 450 -24.01 -6.28 6.89
CA THR A 450 -23.43 -5.90 8.18
C THR A 450 -22.19 -6.76 8.43
N SER A 451 -21.01 -6.13 8.47
CA SER A 451 -19.76 -6.87 8.64
C SER A 451 -18.79 -6.22 9.62
N THR A 452 -18.06 -7.05 10.36
CA THR A 452 -16.93 -6.62 11.20
C THR A 452 -15.64 -6.44 10.40
N HIS A 453 -15.58 -6.88 9.15
CA HIS A 453 -14.44 -6.68 8.24
C HIS A 453 -14.38 -5.25 7.70
N SER A 454 -15.51 -4.75 7.20
CA SER A 454 -15.65 -3.39 6.67
C SER A 454 -17.09 -2.91 6.78
N VAL A 455 -17.30 -1.64 7.15
CA VAL A 455 -18.57 -0.96 6.92
C VAL A 455 -18.80 -0.77 5.41
N GLY A 456 -20.06 -0.66 5.01
CA GLY A 456 -20.40 -0.52 3.59
C GLY A 456 -20.06 -1.76 2.75
N MET A 457 -19.87 -2.92 3.38
CA MET A 457 -19.60 -4.18 2.69
C MET A 457 -20.80 -4.58 1.83
N LEU A 458 -20.52 -5.01 0.59
CA LEU A 458 -21.53 -5.49 -0.35
C LEU A 458 -21.26 -6.92 -0.78
N VAL A 459 -22.33 -7.64 -1.14
CA VAL A 459 -22.28 -8.89 -1.91
C VAL A 459 -23.13 -8.75 -3.17
N VAL A 460 -22.77 -9.49 -4.22
CA VAL A 460 -23.45 -9.42 -5.52
C VAL A 460 -24.08 -10.77 -5.86
N HIS A 461 -25.41 -10.80 -5.93
CA HIS A 461 -26.20 -11.99 -6.21
C HIS A 461 -26.72 -11.97 -7.66
N LEU A 462 -26.63 -13.11 -8.34
CA LEU A 462 -27.29 -13.36 -9.61
C LEU A 462 -28.39 -14.40 -9.40
N PRO A 463 -29.66 -13.97 -9.27
CA PRO A 463 -30.76 -14.89 -8.92
C PRO A 463 -30.98 -16.00 -9.95
N GLN A 464 -30.87 -15.69 -11.24
CA GLN A 464 -31.07 -16.65 -12.33
C GLN A 464 -30.00 -17.74 -12.35
N ASP A 465 -28.75 -17.39 -12.03
CA ASP A 465 -27.61 -18.33 -12.00
C ASP A 465 -27.40 -18.95 -10.61
N LYS A 466 -28.10 -18.44 -9.58
CA LYS A 466 -27.90 -18.78 -8.16
C LYS A 466 -26.43 -18.65 -7.73
N LEU A 467 -25.77 -17.60 -8.22
CA LEU A 467 -24.38 -17.28 -7.90
C LEU A 467 -24.32 -16.09 -6.92
N LEU A 468 -23.38 -16.14 -5.99
CA LEU A 468 -23.09 -15.04 -5.06
C LEU A 468 -21.60 -14.71 -5.05
N PHE A 469 -21.24 -13.46 -5.35
CA PHE A 469 -19.89 -12.95 -5.18
C PHE A 469 -19.72 -12.31 -3.80
N VAL A 470 -18.68 -12.71 -3.06
CA VAL A 470 -18.59 -12.46 -1.61
C VAL A 470 -17.28 -11.80 -1.13
N ALA A 471 -16.39 -11.41 -2.04
CA ALA A 471 -15.09 -10.80 -1.74
C ALA A 471 -14.37 -11.49 -0.56
N ASP A 472 -14.21 -10.80 0.56
CA ASP A 472 -13.44 -11.23 1.74
C ASP A 472 -14.23 -11.97 2.81
N LEU A 473 -15.56 -12.01 2.73
CA LEU A 473 -16.36 -12.68 3.74
C LEU A 473 -16.17 -14.21 3.73
N PHE A 474 -15.74 -14.74 2.59
CA PHE A 474 -15.37 -16.13 2.41
C PHE A 474 -14.47 -16.26 1.18
N SER A 475 -13.38 -17.04 1.29
CA SER A 475 -12.40 -17.25 0.22
C SER A 475 -12.42 -18.70 -0.27
N PRO A 476 -13.24 -19.07 -1.27
CA PRO A 476 -13.45 -20.47 -1.63
C PRO A 476 -12.16 -21.26 -1.92
N GLY A 477 -11.94 -22.32 -1.15
CA GLY A 477 -10.76 -23.20 -1.29
C GLY A 477 -9.45 -22.63 -0.74
N ALA A 478 -9.47 -21.45 -0.11
CA ALA A 478 -8.34 -21.00 0.70
C ALA A 478 -8.18 -21.91 1.94
N PRO A 479 -6.92 -22.18 2.36
CA PRO A 479 -6.63 -23.11 3.44
C PRO A 479 -7.12 -22.62 4.82
N ARG A 480 -7.37 -21.32 4.96
CA ARG A 480 -7.87 -20.71 6.19
C ARG A 480 -9.05 -19.80 5.87
N GLN A 481 -10.11 -19.92 6.66
CA GLN A 481 -11.28 -19.04 6.63
C GLN A 481 -11.38 -18.27 7.95
N ILE A 482 -12.07 -17.14 7.92
CA ILE A 482 -12.35 -16.36 9.12
C ILE A 482 -13.80 -16.59 9.51
N ALA A 483 -14.01 -17.45 10.51
CA ALA A 483 -15.34 -17.90 10.90
C ALA A 483 -16.35 -16.77 11.21
N PRO A 484 -15.96 -15.66 11.90
CA PRO A 484 -16.85 -14.50 12.04
C PRO A 484 -17.36 -13.93 10.71
N PHE A 485 -16.47 -13.75 9.73
CA PHE A 485 -16.85 -13.18 8.43
C PHE A 485 -17.77 -14.12 7.64
N SER A 486 -17.49 -15.43 7.70
CA SER A 486 -18.35 -16.43 7.07
C SER A 486 -19.72 -16.56 7.75
N ARG A 487 -19.82 -16.31 9.07
CA ARG A 487 -21.12 -16.20 9.77
C ARG A 487 -21.92 -14.99 9.29
N GLU A 488 -21.28 -13.82 9.21
CA GLU A 488 -21.93 -12.60 8.69
C GLU A 488 -22.46 -12.79 7.28
N LEU A 489 -21.72 -13.51 6.42
CA LEU A 489 -22.19 -13.89 5.09
C LEU A 489 -23.41 -14.82 5.14
N LEU A 490 -23.43 -15.82 6.02
CA LEU A 490 -24.60 -16.70 6.16
C LEU A 490 -25.83 -15.93 6.66
N ASP A 491 -25.64 -15.03 7.62
CA ASP A 491 -26.70 -14.18 8.15
C ASP A 491 -27.29 -13.32 7.03
N ALA A 492 -26.45 -12.73 6.17
CA ALA A 492 -26.90 -11.98 4.99
C ALA A 492 -27.69 -12.86 3.99
N ILE A 493 -27.20 -14.07 3.70
CA ILE A 493 -27.90 -15.03 2.83
C ILE A 493 -29.29 -15.36 3.38
N GLN A 494 -29.40 -15.58 4.70
CA GLN A 494 -30.67 -15.88 5.37
C GLN A 494 -31.60 -14.67 5.43
N GLN A 495 -31.09 -13.52 5.86
CA GLN A 495 -31.84 -12.26 5.98
C GLN A 495 -32.50 -11.87 4.65
N HIS A 496 -31.79 -12.05 3.53
CA HIS A 496 -32.28 -11.70 2.21
C HIS A 496 -32.93 -12.88 1.46
N ASN A 497 -33.05 -14.05 2.09
CA ASN A 497 -33.60 -15.29 1.50
C ASN A 497 -32.96 -15.68 0.15
N LEU A 498 -31.64 -15.49 0.04
CA LEU A 498 -30.92 -15.70 -1.23
C LEU A 498 -30.87 -17.18 -1.60
N GLN A 499 -31.24 -17.48 -2.84
CA GLN A 499 -31.06 -18.82 -3.41
C GLN A 499 -29.65 -18.91 -4.03
N VAL A 500 -28.78 -19.70 -3.41
CA VAL A 500 -27.35 -19.74 -3.76
C VAL A 500 -26.88 -21.19 -3.92
N GLU A 501 -26.34 -21.49 -5.09
CA GLU A 501 -25.69 -22.78 -5.41
C GLU A 501 -24.17 -22.61 -5.54
N GLY A 502 -23.70 -21.52 -6.15
CA GLY A 502 -22.28 -21.21 -6.31
C GLY A 502 -21.84 -19.94 -5.57
N ILE A 503 -20.67 -20.01 -4.94
CA ILE A 503 -20.01 -18.90 -4.25
C ILE A 503 -18.73 -18.54 -5.00
N VAL A 504 -18.63 -17.30 -5.47
CA VAL A 504 -17.43 -16.76 -6.12
C VAL A 504 -16.75 -15.80 -5.15
N GLY A 505 -15.46 -15.99 -4.88
CA GLY A 505 -14.72 -15.14 -3.96
C GLY A 505 -13.92 -14.06 -4.67
N GLY A 506 -13.61 -12.97 -3.95
CA GLY A 506 -12.53 -12.05 -4.33
C GLY A 506 -11.14 -12.69 -4.16
N HIS A 507 -11.12 -13.85 -3.52
CA HIS A 507 -9.97 -14.69 -3.25
C HIS A 507 -10.34 -16.18 -3.38
N GLY A 508 -9.34 -17.05 -3.24
CA GLY A 508 -9.52 -18.49 -3.26
C GLY A 508 -8.94 -19.11 -4.53
N ASN A 509 -9.29 -20.37 -4.79
CA ASN A 509 -8.79 -21.12 -5.95
C ASN A 509 -9.88 -21.94 -6.65
N LYS A 510 -11.14 -21.82 -6.22
CA LYS A 510 -12.28 -22.55 -6.79
C LYS A 510 -13.56 -21.73 -6.68
N VAL A 511 -14.65 -22.26 -7.23
CA VAL A 511 -16.02 -21.84 -6.88
C VAL A 511 -16.44 -22.67 -5.66
N GLY A 512 -16.95 -22.00 -4.63
CA GLY A 512 -17.45 -22.63 -3.41
C GLY A 512 -18.94 -22.92 -3.45
N THR A 513 -19.45 -23.51 -2.38
CA THR A 513 -20.86 -23.83 -2.18
C THR A 513 -21.36 -23.25 -0.86
N LEU A 514 -22.67 -23.20 -0.68
CA LEU A 514 -23.26 -22.81 0.61
C LEU A 514 -22.86 -23.76 1.75
N ALA A 515 -22.57 -25.02 1.45
CA ALA A 515 -22.05 -25.97 2.44
C ALA A 515 -20.64 -25.60 2.91
N ASP A 516 -19.76 -25.19 2.00
CA ASP A 516 -18.42 -24.72 2.36
C ASP A 516 -18.48 -23.49 3.29
N VAL A 517 -19.41 -22.55 3.02
CA VAL A 517 -19.59 -21.37 3.89
C VAL A 517 -20.09 -21.77 5.28
N ARG A 518 -21.01 -22.73 5.38
CA ARG A 518 -21.48 -23.28 6.68
C ARG A 518 -20.35 -23.94 7.47
N GLN A 519 -19.48 -24.68 6.80
CA GLN A 519 -18.30 -25.27 7.43
C GLN A 519 -17.36 -24.18 7.97
N ALA A 520 -17.04 -23.18 7.14
CA ALA A 520 -16.19 -22.06 7.51
C ALA A 520 -16.74 -21.26 8.70
N ALA A 521 -18.05 -20.99 8.70
CA ALA A 521 -18.75 -20.29 9.79
C ALA A 521 -18.73 -21.06 11.14
N ALA A 522 -18.67 -22.40 11.06
CA ALA A 522 -18.49 -23.26 12.23
C ALA A 522 -17.03 -23.31 12.74
N GLY A 523 -16.08 -22.73 12.00
CA GLY A 523 -14.65 -22.77 12.31
C GLY A 523 -14.00 -24.11 12.02
N GLN A 524 -14.55 -24.88 11.08
CA GLN A 524 -14.12 -26.23 10.70
C GLN A 524 -13.35 -26.28 9.38
#